data_AF-A0A9D9UWE8-F1
#
_entry.id   AF-A0A9D9UWE8-F1
#
_cell.length_a   1.000
_cell.length_b   1.000
_cell.length_c   1.000
_cell.angle_alpha   90.00
_cell.angle_beta   90.00
_cell.angle_gamma   90.00
#
_symmetry.space_group_name_H-M   'P 1'
#
loop_
_entity.id
_entity.type
_entity.pdbx_description
1 polymer ?
#
loop_
_entity_poly.entity_id
_entity_poly.type
_entity_poly.pdbx_seq_one_letter_code
_entity_poly.pdbx_strand_id
1 'polypeptide(L)'
;MMDFTTFNLLESGFWLLCAVSVLMLARRGHPAQNVSRVAAVCFVAFALSDIAEVSLDRSFFEPGLEWLLIWKGICILILIFCVVAYIRRRI
;
A
#
# COMPACT_ATOMS: atom_id res chain seq x y z
N MET A 1 16.15 -12.99 -15.60
CA MET A 1 14.76 -13.14 -15.14
C MET A 1 14.78 -12.82 -13.66
N MET A 2 13.99 -11.84 -13.19
CA MET A 2 13.94 -11.49 -11.77
C MET A 2 13.19 -12.61 -11.03
N ASP A 3 13.74 -13.10 -9.92
CA ASP A 3 13.07 -14.12 -9.11
C ASP A 3 11.92 -13.51 -8.29
N PHE A 4 11.01 -14.39 -7.83
CA PHE A 4 9.81 -14.01 -7.08
C PHE A 4 10.12 -13.21 -5.81
N THR A 5 11.15 -13.61 -5.07
CA THR A 5 11.55 -12.95 -3.82
C THR A 5 12.08 -11.54 -4.10
N THR A 6 12.98 -11.39 -5.06
CA THR A 6 13.53 -10.10 -5.47
C THR A 6 12.44 -9.15 -5.95
N PHE A 7 11.49 -9.63 -6.74
CA PHE A 7 10.37 -8.83 -7.22
C PHE A 7 9.51 -8.27 -6.08
N ASN A 8 9.05 -9.14 -5.16
CA ASN A 8 8.20 -8.72 -4.05
C ASN A 8 8.95 -7.83 -3.03
N LEU A 9 10.26 -8.03 -2.84
CA LEU A 9 11.07 -7.12 -2.01
C LEU A 9 11.15 -5.71 -2.63
N LEU A 10 11.30 -5.61 -3.95
CA LEU A 10 11.30 -4.33 -4.65
C LEU A 10 9.92 -3.66 -4.60
N GLU A 11 8.83 -4.41 -4.78
CA GLU A 11 7.47 -3.88 -4.62
C GLU A 11 7.22 -3.38 -3.20
N SER A 12 7.59 -4.16 -2.18
CA SER A 12 7.48 -3.73 -0.79
C SER A 12 8.25 -2.43 -0.52
N GLY A 13 9.49 -2.35 -1.01
CA GLY A 13 10.30 -1.13 -0.92
C GLY A 13 9.63 0.07 -1.60
N PHE A 14 9.04 -0.13 -2.78
CA PHE A 14 8.30 0.90 -3.50
C PHE A 14 7.11 1.42 -2.69
N TRP A 15 6.29 0.54 -2.10
CA TRP A 15 5.14 0.96 -1.30
C TRP A 15 5.55 1.69 -0.02
N LEU A 16 6.63 1.27 0.65
CA LEU A 16 7.19 2.01 1.78
C LEU A 16 7.66 3.41 1.39
N LEU A 17 8.30 3.55 0.23
CA LEU A 17 8.68 4.87 -0.31
C LEU A 17 7.46 5.75 -0.59
N CYS A 18 6.37 5.18 -1.11
CA CYS A 18 5.11 5.90 -1.27
C CYS A 18 4.52 6.36 0.08
N ALA A 19 4.55 5.50 1.11
CA ALA A 19 4.07 5.84 2.45
C ALA A 19 4.83 7.05 3.03
N VAL A 20 6.17 7.00 2.97
CA VAL A 20 7.04 8.09 3.43
C VAL A 20 6.78 9.37 2.64
N SER A 21 6.71 9.26 1.31
CA SER A 21 6.49 10.40 0.42
C SER A 21 5.16 11.12 0.72
N VAL A 22 4.08 10.37 0.93
CA VAL A 22 2.77 10.94 1.28
C VAL A 22 2.80 11.62 2.65
N LEU A 23 3.49 11.06 3.64
CA LEU A 23 3.64 11.70 4.96
C LEU A 23 4.48 12.97 4.90
N MET A 24 5.58 12.97 4.13
CA MET A 24 6.44 14.15 3.97
C MET A 24 5.71 15.30 3.26
N LEU A 25 4.86 14.98 2.29
CA LEU A 25 4.08 15.97 1.54
C LEU A 25 2.78 16.38 2.24
N ALA A 26 2.38 15.68 3.32
CA ALA A 26 1.19 16.00 4.09
C ALA A 26 1.37 17.32 4.85
N ARG A 27 0.81 18.41 4.32
CA ARG A 27 0.84 19.73 4.95
C ARG A 27 0.02 19.73 6.25
N ARG A 28 0.62 20.21 7.33
CA ARG A 28 -0.08 20.44 8.61
C ARG A 28 -1.21 21.45 8.42
N GLY A 29 -2.37 21.16 9.00
CA GLY A 29 -3.55 22.03 8.90
C GLY A 29 -4.31 21.94 7.58
N HIS A 30 -3.84 21.15 6.61
CA HIS A 30 -4.59 20.91 5.38
C HIS A 30 -5.83 20.03 5.66
N PRO A 31 -7.02 20.33 5.10
CA PRO A 31 -8.24 19.54 5.34
C PRO A 31 -8.09 18.05 5.01
N ALA A 32 -7.17 17.71 4.10
CA ALA A 32 -6.87 16.32 3.71
C ALA A 32 -5.74 15.65 4.52
N GLN A 33 -5.21 16.26 5.59
CA GLN A 33 -4.09 15.69 6.37
C GLN A 33 -4.39 14.29 6.90
N ASN A 34 -5.59 14.07 7.43
CA ASN A 34 -5.99 12.76 7.94
C ASN A 34 -6.09 11.72 6.81
N VAL A 35 -6.51 12.14 5.61
CA VAL A 35 -6.57 11.26 4.44
C VAL A 35 -5.18 10.82 4.02
N SER A 36 -4.20 11.72 4.05
CA SER A 36 -2.79 11.39 3.77
C SER A 36 -2.21 10.40 4.78
N ARG A 37 -2.57 10.51 6.06
CA ARG A 37 -2.15 9.53 7.09
C ARG A 37 -2.76 8.16 6.84
N VAL A 38 -4.05 8.08 6.53
CA VAL A 38 -4.71 6.80 6.18
C VAL A 38 -4.07 6.18 4.95
N ALA A 39 -3.81 6.97 3.90
CA ALA A 39 -3.14 6.50 2.69
C ALA A 39 -1.74 5.94 3.01
N ALA A 40 -0.96 6.62 3.87
CA ALA A 40 0.35 6.13 4.28
C ALA A 40 0.27 4.80 5.04
N VAL A 41 -0.70 4.64 5.95
CA VAL A 41 -0.94 3.36 6.64
C VAL A 41 -1.30 2.27 5.64
N CYS A 42 -2.13 2.56 4.63
CA CYS A 42 -2.47 1.59 3.58
C CYS A 42 -1.27 1.21 2.72
N PHE A 43 -0.39 2.15 2.37
CA PHE A 43 0.84 1.82 1.67
C PHE A 43 1.75 0.90 2.49
N VAL A 44 1.90 1.16 3.80
CA VAL A 44 2.64 0.25 4.70
C VAL A 44 1.97 -1.12 4.75
N ALA A 45 0.64 -1.18 4.88
CA ALA A 45 -0.09 -2.44 4.90
C ALA A 45 0.07 -3.22 3.58
N PHE A 46 0.09 -2.54 2.44
CA PHE A 46 0.38 -3.18 1.15
C PHE A 46 1.81 -3.73 1.11
N ALA A 47 2.80 -2.93 1.53
CA ALA A 47 4.19 -3.37 1.61
C ALA A 47 4.38 -4.63 2.48
N LEU A 48 3.63 -4.73 3.58
CA LEU A 48 3.62 -5.90 4.46
C LEU A 48 3.01 -7.13 3.79
N SER A 49 2.02 -6.95 2.91
CA SER A 49 1.47 -8.08 2.15
C SER A 49 2.48 -8.67 1.16
N ASP A 50 3.35 -7.84 0.56
CA ASP A 50 4.45 -8.32 -0.29
C ASP A 50 5.54 -9.01 0.53
N ILE A 51 5.85 -8.50 1.73
CA ILE A 51 6.78 -9.16 2.66
C ILE A 51 6.22 -10.51 3.12
N ALA A 52 4.90 -10.63 3.31
CA ALA A 52 4.28 -11.90 3.64
C ALA A 52 4.45 -12.93 2.51
N GLU A 53 4.31 -12.52 1.24
CA GLU A 53 4.60 -13.37 0.08
C GLU A 53 6.06 -13.83 0.04
N VAL A 54 7.02 -12.93 0.31
CA VAL A 54 8.45 -13.29 0.44
C VAL A 54 8.68 -14.27 1.58
N SER A 55 8.06 -14.03 2.73
CA SER A 55 8.25 -14.86 3.94
C SER A 55 7.67 -16.26 3.78
N LEU A 56 6.63 -16.40 2.96
CA LEU A 56 5.98 -17.66 2.66
C LEU A 56 6.58 -18.35 1.43
N ASP A 57 7.42 -17.64 0.67
CA ASP A 57 7.97 -18.01 -0.65
C ASP A 57 6.89 -18.53 -1.61
N ARG A 58 5.71 -17.90 -1.56
CA ARG A 58 4.51 -18.31 -2.29
C ARG A 58 3.69 -17.12 -2.71
N SER A 59 3.03 -17.27 -3.86
CA SER A 59 2.15 -16.24 -4.39
C SER A 59 0.74 -16.32 -3.81
N PHE A 60 0.04 -15.19 -3.76
CA PHE A 60 -1.41 -15.12 -3.49
C PHE A 60 -2.28 -15.92 -4.48
N PHE A 61 -1.72 -16.41 -5.60
CA PHE A 61 -2.40 -17.35 -6.51
C PHE A 61 -2.39 -18.80 -6.02
N GLU A 62 -1.59 -19.12 -5.00
CA GLU A 62 -1.54 -20.47 -4.46
C GLU A 62 -2.71 -20.77 -3.51
N PRO A 63 -3.18 -22.03 -3.49
CA PRO A 63 -4.27 -22.43 -2.60
C PRO A 63 -3.97 -22.14 -1.12
N GLY A 64 -4.88 -21.47 -0.43
CA GLY A 64 -4.75 -21.11 0.98
C GLY A 64 -4.07 -19.75 1.23
N LEU A 65 -3.66 -19.04 0.18
CA LEU A 65 -3.07 -17.69 0.24
C LEU A 65 -3.92 -16.60 -0.43
N GLU A 66 -5.15 -16.92 -0.82
CA GLU A 66 -6.07 -15.99 -1.48
C GLU A 66 -6.42 -14.80 -0.57
N TRP A 67 -6.24 -14.94 0.74
CA TRP A 67 -6.40 -13.85 1.71
C TRP A 67 -5.40 -12.70 1.49
N LEU A 68 -4.21 -12.97 0.92
CA LEU A 68 -3.25 -11.93 0.54
C LEU A 68 -3.81 -11.08 -0.60
N LEU A 69 -4.49 -11.69 -1.56
CA LEU A 69 -5.18 -10.96 -2.63
C LEU A 69 -6.29 -10.07 -2.07
N ILE A 70 -7.08 -10.60 -1.12
CA ILE A 70 -8.12 -9.82 -0.44
C ILE A 70 -7.51 -8.63 0.32
N TRP A 71 -6.39 -8.85 1.03
CA TRP A 71 -5.65 -7.77 1.71
C TRP A 71 -5.21 -6.69 0.72
N LYS A 72 -4.50 -7.06 -0.34
CA LYS A 72 -4.06 -6.11 -1.39
C LYS A 72 -5.24 -5.37 -2.00
N GLY A 73 -6.34 -6.08 -2.27
CA GLY A 73 -7.59 -5.50 -2.78
C GLY A 73 -8.20 -4.46 -1.85
N ILE A 74 -8.29 -4.75 -0.54
CA ILE A 74 -8.77 -3.80 0.46
C ILE A 74 -7.87 -2.56 0.51
N CYS A 75 -6.54 -2.73 0.50
CA CYS A 75 -5.60 -1.61 0.46
C CYS A 75 -5.83 -0.73 -0.78
N ILE A 76 -5.99 -1.32 -1.97
CA ILE A 76 -6.27 -0.58 -3.20
C ILE A 76 -7.59 0.21 -3.10
N LEU A 77 -8.66 -0.40 -2.60
CA LEU A 77 -9.95 0.26 -2.44
C LEU A 77 -9.85 1.47 -1.49
N ILE A 78 -9.13 1.32 -0.37
CA ILE A 78 -8.90 2.44 0.56
C ILE A 78 -8.04 3.52 -0.09
N LEU A 79 -6.99 3.16 -0.84
CA LEU A 79 -6.15 4.13 -1.56
C LEU A 79 -6.96 4.91 -2.59
N ILE A 80 -7.82 4.26 -3.37
CA ILE A 80 -8.75 4.91 -4.31
C ILE A 80 -9.67 5.87 -3.56
N PHE A 81 -10.27 5.43 -2.46
CA PHE A 81 -11.10 6.28 -1.61
C PHE A 81 -10.30 7.49 -1.10
N CYS A 82 -9.07 7.30 -0.62
CA CYS A 82 -8.18 8.37 -0.18
C CYS A 82 -7.89 9.37 -1.30
N VAL A 83 -7.61 8.92 -2.52
CA VAL A 83 -7.38 9.81 -3.68
C VAL A 83 -8.63 10.65 -3.98
N VAL A 84 -9.79 10.01 -4.09
CA VAL A 84 -11.07 10.71 -4.32
C VAL A 84 -11.35 11.72 -3.22
N ALA A 85 -11.16 11.32 -1.96
CA ALA A 85 -11.44 12.14 -0.80
C ALA A 85 -10.40 13.26 -0.60
N TYR A 86 -9.17 13.10 -1.11
CA TYR A 86 -8.16 14.15 -1.16
C TYR A 86 -8.52 15.19 -2.23
N ILE A 87 -8.87 14.74 -3.45
CA ILE A 87 -9.27 15.64 -4.55
C ILE A 87 -10.49 16.48 -4.16
N ARG A 88 -11.53 15.86 -3.57
CA ARG A 88 -12.74 16.56 -3.11
C ARG A 88 -12.51 17.59 -2.01
N ARG A 89 -11.43 17.46 -1.22
CA ARG A 89 -11.08 18.41 -0.15
C ARG A 89 -10.05 19.46 -0.59
N ARG A 90 -9.53 19.33 -1.81
CA ARG A 90 -8.56 20.26 -2.41
C ARG A 90 -9.26 21.32 -3.27
N ILE A 91 -10.36 20.95 -3.92
CA ILE A 91 -11.29 21.86 -4.59
C ILE A 91 -12.03 22.66 -3.52
#